data_AF-A0A3D5A265-F1
#
_entry.id   AF-A0A3D5A265-F1
#
_cell.length_a   1.000
_cell.length_b   1.000
_cell.length_c   1.000
_cell.angle_alpha   90.00
_cell.angle_beta   90.00
_cell.angle_gamma   90.00
#
_symmetry.space_group_name_H-M   'P 1'
#
loop_
_entity.id
_entity.type
_entity.pdbx_description
1 polymer ?
#
loop_
_entity_poly.entity_id
_entity_poly.type
_entity_poly.pdbx_seq_one_letter_code
_entity_poly.pdbx_strand_id
1 'polypeptide(L)'
;GEVIVGEGPVPVSRAQIEAYLKELGVPGSITELGARFVLFDDDEHVLYSDEPDLPPEIGVARLALEADIIINIPLMKVHSTCVATLCVKNLKGCLRPQDKMAFHRVGLLPAIVALNRIVRPQINVIDAINAMEGEHNRGPLVPLGLLIAGQDRVAVDAIGCAQMGIDPADVPLLRMAARAGLGEDRLSGIEIAGEPLQPRRFVLPQEHINRVYPDLEIDDGDACTACRAALMDGLFVAGNGRRVTSVALGVKADPAPGALVVGNCLRKFWPTHPHVEGCPPSGHAVAAALCRGGDET
;
A
#
# COMPACT_ATOMS: atom_id res chain seq x y z
N GLY A 1 -4.28 10.25 31.13
CA GLY A 1 -4.85 10.24 29.77
C GLY A 1 -5.25 8.83 29.43
N GLU A 2 -6.21 8.67 28.54
CA GLU A 2 -6.54 7.37 27.96
C GLU A 2 -5.50 7.00 26.89
N VAL A 3 -5.13 5.73 26.78
CA VAL A 3 -4.28 5.23 25.69
C VAL A 3 -5.13 4.32 24.81
N ILE A 4 -5.19 4.64 23.52
CA ILE A 4 -5.97 3.90 22.52
C ILE A 4 -5.02 3.40 21.45
N VAL A 5 -5.13 2.11 21.11
CA VAL A 5 -4.48 1.53 19.94
C VAL A 5 -5.56 1.32 18.88
N GLY A 6 -5.51 2.14 17.83
CA GLY A 6 -6.45 2.10 16.72
C GLY A 6 -5.87 1.37 15.51
N GLU A 7 -6.64 0.47 14.91
CA GLU A 7 -6.26 -0.26 13.70
C GLU A 7 -7.32 -0.10 12.60
N GLY A 8 -6.86 0.05 11.36
CA GLY A 8 -7.68 0.27 10.18
C GLY A 8 -7.40 -0.79 9.12
N PRO A 9 -7.97 -1.99 9.25
CA PRO A 9 -7.57 -3.15 8.45
C PRO A 9 -7.81 -2.96 6.95
N VAL A 10 -7.11 -3.77 6.15
CA VAL A 10 -7.39 -3.91 4.71
C VAL A 10 -8.87 -4.27 4.51
N PRO A 11 -9.57 -3.75 3.49
CA PRO A 11 -10.98 -4.03 3.25
C PRO A 11 -11.23 -5.51 2.93
N VAL A 12 -11.42 -6.31 3.98
CA VAL A 12 -11.82 -7.72 3.96
C VAL A 12 -13.07 -7.88 4.82
N SER A 13 -13.67 -9.07 4.86
CA SER A 13 -14.88 -9.27 5.66
C SER A 13 -14.61 -9.08 7.16
N ARG A 14 -15.62 -8.59 7.89
CA ARG A 14 -15.55 -8.45 9.35
C ARG A 14 -15.14 -9.75 10.05
N ALA A 15 -15.68 -10.87 9.62
CA ALA A 15 -15.34 -12.19 10.15
C ALA A 15 -13.85 -12.54 9.98
N GLN A 16 -13.23 -12.16 8.86
CA GLN A 16 -11.79 -12.37 8.65
C GLN A 16 -10.94 -11.47 9.55
N ILE A 17 -11.35 -10.21 9.75
CA ILE A 17 -10.67 -9.28 10.66
C ILE A 17 -10.70 -9.84 12.09
N GLU A 18 -11.89 -10.22 12.57
CA GLU A 18 -12.07 -10.75 13.93
C GLU A 18 -11.31 -12.06 14.14
N ALA A 19 -11.33 -12.96 13.16
CA ALA A 19 -10.56 -14.20 13.21
C ALA A 19 -9.06 -13.93 13.34
N TYR A 20 -8.52 -13.00 12.55
CA TYR A 20 -7.11 -12.63 12.57
C TYR A 20 -6.69 -11.98 13.89
N LEU A 21 -7.47 -11.01 14.38
CA LEU A 21 -7.20 -10.36 15.67
C LEU A 21 -7.25 -11.33 16.84
N LYS A 22 -8.17 -12.30 16.79
CA LYS A 22 -8.28 -13.36 17.79
C LYS A 22 -7.08 -14.30 17.74
N GLU A 23 -6.66 -14.71 16.55
CA GLU A 23 -5.49 -15.58 16.35
C GLU A 23 -4.22 -14.94 16.91
N LEU A 24 -4.02 -13.65 16.65
CA LEU A 24 -2.87 -12.90 17.14
C LEU A 24 -2.94 -12.53 18.63
N GLY A 25 -4.13 -12.56 19.25
CA GLY A 25 -4.34 -12.14 20.63
C GLY A 25 -4.15 -10.64 20.88
N VAL A 26 -4.03 -9.82 19.83
CA VAL A 26 -3.69 -8.38 19.92
C VAL A 26 -4.60 -7.61 20.88
N PRO A 27 -5.94 -7.71 20.82
CA PRO A 27 -6.79 -6.95 21.73
C PRO A 27 -6.57 -7.31 23.21
N GLY A 28 -6.27 -8.58 23.49
CA GLY A 28 -5.98 -9.06 24.84
C GLY A 28 -4.69 -8.46 25.38
N SER A 29 -3.60 -8.56 24.61
CA SER A 29 -2.30 -8.00 25.00
C SER A 29 -2.34 -6.49 25.20
N ILE A 30 -3.11 -5.75 24.39
CA ILE A 30 -3.29 -4.30 24.55
C ILE A 30 -4.07 -3.98 25.85
N THR A 31 -5.10 -4.77 26.15
CA THR A 31 -5.90 -4.60 27.37
C THR A 31 -5.05 -4.88 28.62
N GLU A 32 -4.19 -5.91 28.60
CA GLU A 32 -3.26 -6.23 29.70
C GLU A 32 -2.27 -5.09 29.98
N LEU A 33 -1.92 -4.31 28.96
CA LEU A 33 -1.08 -3.11 29.08
C LEU A 33 -1.86 -1.87 29.56
N GLY A 34 -3.15 -2.00 29.84
CA GLY A 34 -4.02 -0.90 30.29
C GLY A 34 -4.45 0.07 29.19
N ALA A 35 -4.29 -0.31 27.92
CA ALA A 35 -4.75 0.45 26.77
C ALA A 35 -6.05 -0.15 26.19
N ARG A 36 -6.81 0.66 25.45
CA ARG A 36 -8.01 0.22 24.75
C ARG A 36 -7.70 -0.05 23.28
N PHE A 37 -8.09 -1.23 22.78
CA PHE A 37 -8.04 -1.52 21.36
C PHE A 37 -9.32 -1.05 20.66
N VAL A 38 -9.18 -0.44 19.49
CA VAL A 38 -10.30 0.02 18.66
C VAL A 38 -10.03 -0.32 17.20
N LEU A 39 -11.05 -0.84 16.52
CA LEU A 39 -11.06 -0.84 15.05
C LEU A 39 -11.59 0.51 14.58
N PHE A 40 -10.78 1.25 13.81
CA PHE A 40 -11.22 2.52 13.23
C PHE A 40 -12.44 2.34 12.32
N ASP A 41 -12.58 1.16 11.71
CA ASP A 41 -13.76 0.81 10.91
C ASP A 41 -15.08 0.90 11.72
N ASP A 42 -15.04 0.75 13.05
CA ASP A 42 -16.19 0.85 13.96
C ASP A 42 -16.36 2.25 14.57
N ASP A 43 -15.41 3.15 14.35
CA ASP A 43 -15.45 4.50 14.91
C ASP A 43 -16.48 5.37 14.17
N GLU A 44 -16.91 6.46 14.81
CA GLU A 44 -17.58 7.52 14.08
C GLU A 44 -16.59 8.19 13.12
N HIS A 45 -17.03 8.45 11.89
CA HIS A 45 -16.17 9.07 10.88
C HIS A 45 -16.59 10.50 10.62
N VAL A 46 -15.66 11.44 10.74
CA VAL A 46 -15.84 12.83 10.31
C VAL A 46 -15.70 12.89 8.80
N LEU A 47 -16.70 13.47 8.13
CA LEU A 47 -16.77 13.55 6.68
C LEU A 47 -16.08 14.81 6.16
N TYR A 48 -15.32 14.64 5.08
CA TYR A 48 -14.70 15.71 4.30
C TYR A 48 -15.19 15.58 2.86
N SER A 49 -15.67 16.68 2.28
CA SER A 49 -16.27 16.71 0.94
C SER A 49 -15.57 17.73 0.05
N ASP A 50 -15.45 17.40 -1.24
CA ASP A 50 -14.89 18.27 -2.29
C ASP A 50 -13.49 18.82 -1.99
N GLU A 51 -12.71 18.07 -1.20
CA GLU A 51 -11.32 18.40 -0.90
C GLU A 51 -10.41 18.11 -2.13
N PRO A 52 -9.46 19.00 -2.47
CA PRO A 52 -8.54 18.77 -3.57
C PRO A 52 -7.77 17.46 -3.44
N ASP A 53 -7.60 16.76 -4.57
CA ASP A 53 -6.91 15.47 -4.68
C ASP A 53 -7.53 14.30 -3.90
N LEU A 54 -8.70 14.50 -3.28
CA LEU A 54 -9.47 13.45 -2.59
C LEU A 54 -10.69 13.00 -3.40
N PRO A 55 -11.25 11.81 -3.12
CA PRO A 55 -12.59 11.44 -3.57
C PRO A 55 -13.64 12.50 -3.18
N PRO A 56 -14.81 12.54 -3.87
CA PRO A 56 -15.85 13.54 -3.59
C PRO A 56 -16.27 13.63 -2.13
N GLU A 57 -16.22 12.50 -1.42
CA GLU A 57 -16.36 12.44 0.03
C GLU A 57 -15.41 11.36 0.57
N ILE A 58 -14.78 11.64 1.71
CA ILE A 58 -14.10 10.65 2.54
C ILE A 58 -14.54 10.77 4.00
N GLY A 59 -14.50 9.67 4.74
CA GLY A 59 -14.62 9.65 6.19
C GLY A 59 -13.28 9.34 6.85
N VAL A 60 -12.94 10.08 7.91
CA VAL A 60 -11.77 9.83 8.76
C VAL A 60 -12.25 9.53 10.18
N ALA A 61 -11.72 8.47 10.79
CA ALA A 61 -12.05 8.08 12.16
C ALA A 61 -11.87 9.28 13.12
N ARG A 62 -12.93 9.59 13.88
CA ARG A 62 -12.98 10.73 14.80
C ARG A 62 -11.88 10.65 15.84
N LEU A 63 -11.59 9.46 16.36
CA LEU A 63 -10.50 9.24 17.32
C LEU A 63 -9.13 9.66 16.76
N ALA A 64 -8.90 9.50 15.45
CA ALA A 64 -7.67 9.93 14.80
C ALA A 64 -7.60 11.46 14.55
N LEU A 65 -8.67 12.20 14.84
CA LEU A 65 -8.74 13.66 14.71
C LEU A 65 -8.79 14.37 16.06
N GLU A 66 -9.47 13.76 17.04
CA GLU A 66 -9.72 14.35 18.36
C GLU A 66 -8.70 13.96 19.42
N ALA A 67 -7.83 12.98 19.15
CA ALA A 67 -6.76 12.61 20.07
C ALA A 67 -5.79 13.79 20.32
N ASP A 68 -5.45 14.03 21.59
CA ASP A 68 -4.49 15.08 21.98
C ASP A 68 -3.12 14.84 21.34
N ILE A 69 -2.70 13.58 21.28
CA ILE A 69 -1.45 13.11 20.68
C ILE A 69 -1.73 11.83 19.87
N ILE A 70 -1.29 11.84 18.63
CA ILE A 70 -1.33 10.71 17.71
C ILE A 70 0.11 10.22 17.51
N ILE A 71 0.32 8.94 17.82
CA ILE A 71 1.56 8.22 17.55
C ILE A 71 1.29 7.26 16.38
N ASN A 72 1.96 7.49 15.26
CA ASN A 72 1.80 6.70 14.04
C ASN A 72 2.85 5.59 13.98
N ILE A 73 2.42 4.32 13.97
CA ILE A 73 3.32 3.17 14.08
C ILE A 73 3.20 2.25 12.85
N PRO A 74 3.80 2.60 11.69
CA PRO A 74 3.80 1.72 10.53
C PRO A 74 4.79 0.57 10.67
N LEU A 75 4.45 -0.58 10.08
CA LEU A 75 5.42 -1.62 9.76
C LEU A 75 6.33 -1.19 8.60
N MET A 76 7.65 -1.39 8.72
CA MET A 76 8.59 -1.24 7.61
C MET A 76 8.35 -2.33 6.55
N LYS A 77 7.79 -1.95 5.40
CA LYS A 77 7.65 -2.89 4.29
C LYS A 77 7.72 -2.24 2.91
N VAL A 78 8.07 -3.04 1.90
CA VAL A 78 7.90 -2.65 0.49
C VAL A 78 6.43 -2.59 0.08
N HIS A 79 6.14 -1.89 -1.02
CA HIS A 79 4.80 -1.79 -1.60
C HIS A 79 4.84 -1.69 -3.12
N SER A 80 3.95 -2.40 -3.81
CA SER A 80 3.92 -2.47 -5.29
C SER A 80 3.72 -1.10 -5.95
N THR A 81 2.79 -0.30 -5.43
CA THR A 81 2.52 1.04 -5.96
C THR A 81 3.34 2.17 -5.31
N CYS A 82 3.41 2.22 -3.98
CA CYS A 82 4.04 3.33 -3.25
C CYS A 82 5.56 3.14 -3.06
N VAL A 83 6.14 2.05 -3.59
CA VAL A 83 7.51 1.56 -3.34
C VAL A 83 7.70 1.06 -1.90
N ALA A 84 7.23 1.82 -0.91
CA ALA A 84 7.25 1.47 0.50
C ALA A 84 5.91 1.78 1.19
N THR A 85 5.63 1.06 2.28
CA THR A 85 4.64 1.44 3.30
C THR A 85 5.40 1.83 4.54
N LEU A 86 5.30 3.10 4.90
CA LEU A 86 5.86 3.70 6.12
C LEU A 86 4.85 4.74 6.63
N CYS A 87 5.29 5.81 7.30
CA CYS A 87 4.47 6.74 8.06
C CYS A 87 3.46 7.49 7.20
N VAL A 88 3.87 8.03 6.05
CA VAL A 88 2.98 8.80 5.16
C VAL A 88 1.83 7.95 4.65
N LYS A 89 2.11 6.69 4.27
CA LYS A 89 1.07 5.78 3.76
C LYS A 89 0.17 5.23 4.86
N ASN A 90 0.70 5.04 6.08
CA ASN A 90 0.01 4.35 7.17
C ASN A 90 -1.34 4.99 7.54
N LEU A 91 -1.44 6.31 7.39
CA LEU A 91 -2.65 7.07 7.74
C LEU A 91 -3.88 6.70 6.92
N LYS A 92 -3.74 5.94 5.82
CA LYS A 92 -4.88 5.30 5.16
C LYS A 92 -5.68 4.39 6.09
N GLY A 93 -5.08 3.88 7.16
CA GLY A 93 -5.78 3.12 8.20
C GLY A 93 -6.87 3.94 8.92
N CYS A 94 -6.74 5.27 8.97
CA CYS A 94 -7.75 6.13 9.59
C CYS A 94 -8.99 6.36 8.72
N LEU A 95 -9.00 5.86 7.47
CA LEU A 95 -10.12 6.04 6.55
C LEU A 95 -11.25 5.08 6.84
N ARG A 96 -12.47 5.54 6.57
CA ARG A 96 -13.67 4.70 6.48
C ARG A 96 -13.45 3.59 5.44
N PRO A 97 -13.94 2.35 5.67
CA PRO A 97 -13.59 1.19 4.86
C PRO A 97 -13.73 1.37 3.34
N GLN A 98 -14.86 1.92 2.89
CA GLN A 98 -15.12 2.14 1.46
C GLN A 98 -14.18 3.16 0.82
N ASP A 99 -13.66 4.12 1.58
CA ASP A 99 -12.84 5.22 1.06
C ASP A 99 -11.39 4.79 0.83
N LYS A 100 -10.94 3.71 1.50
CA LYS A 100 -9.61 3.11 1.31
C LYS A 100 -9.37 2.78 -0.17
N MET A 101 -10.39 2.23 -0.84
CA MET A 101 -10.38 1.90 -2.28
C MET A 101 -10.65 3.11 -3.18
N ALA A 102 -11.45 4.09 -2.73
CA ALA A 102 -11.80 5.26 -3.52
C ALA A 102 -10.57 6.09 -3.94
N PHE A 103 -9.51 6.11 -3.14
CA PHE A 103 -8.24 6.78 -3.45
C PHE A 103 -7.62 6.30 -4.78
N HIS A 104 -7.79 5.02 -5.11
CA HIS A 104 -7.26 4.46 -6.36
C HIS A 104 -7.98 5.02 -7.61
N ARG A 105 -9.18 5.59 -7.46
CA ARG A 105 -9.97 6.16 -8.56
C ARG A 105 -9.58 7.60 -8.89
N VAL A 106 -9.06 8.34 -7.92
CA VAL A 106 -8.66 9.76 -8.07
C VAL A 106 -7.15 9.96 -8.17
N GLY A 107 -6.37 8.88 -8.03
CA GLY A 107 -4.91 8.91 -7.99
C GLY A 107 -4.41 8.64 -6.57
N LEU A 108 -3.78 7.48 -6.37
CA LEU A 108 -3.44 7.01 -5.03
C LEU A 108 -2.47 7.93 -4.30
N LEU A 109 -1.39 8.37 -4.96
CA LEU A 109 -0.33 9.15 -4.30
C LEU A 109 -0.80 10.57 -3.93
N PRO A 110 -1.42 11.36 -4.83
CA PRO A 110 -2.00 12.66 -4.47
C PRO A 110 -2.99 12.55 -3.31
N ALA A 111 -3.89 11.55 -3.34
CA ALA A 111 -4.88 11.36 -2.29
C ALA A 111 -4.26 11.01 -0.94
N ILE A 112 -3.19 10.21 -0.89
CA ILE A 112 -2.44 9.96 0.35
C ILE A 112 -1.80 11.25 0.87
N VAL A 113 -1.23 12.08 0.00
CA VAL A 113 -0.64 13.36 0.38
C VAL A 113 -1.70 14.31 0.94
N ALA A 114 -2.88 14.38 0.32
CA ALA A 114 -4.01 15.16 0.81
C ALA A 114 -4.50 14.68 2.18
N LEU A 115 -4.61 13.36 2.39
CA LEU A 115 -4.96 12.79 3.69
C LEU A 115 -3.97 13.19 4.80
N ASN A 116 -2.68 13.27 4.49
CA ASN A 116 -1.66 13.68 5.46
C ASN A 116 -1.77 15.16 5.88
N ARG A 117 -2.54 15.99 5.16
CA ARG A 117 -2.89 17.35 5.58
C ARG A 117 -4.01 17.37 6.62
N ILE A 118 -4.84 16.33 6.64
CA ILE A 118 -5.97 16.15 7.56
C ILE A 118 -5.49 15.46 8.84
N VAL A 119 -4.92 14.26 8.72
CA VAL A 119 -4.43 13.49 9.87
C VAL A 119 -2.96 13.85 10.13
N ARG A 120 -2.67 14.43 11.29
CA ARG A 120 -1.35 14.95 11.63
C ARG A 120 -0.74 14.33 12.89
N PRO A 121 -0.10 13.15 12.77
CA PRO A 121 0.67 12.57 13.87
C PRO A 121 1.77 13.50 14.36
N GLN A 122 1.90 13.58 15.67
CA GLN A 122 2.95 14.32 16.36
C GLN A 122 4.24 13.50 16.45
N ILE A 123 4.11 12.16 16.51
CA ILE A 123 5.24 11.23 16.56
C ILE A 123 4.98 10.11 15.56
N ASN A 124 6.03 9.72 14.85
CA ASN A 124 6.03 8.63 13.90
C ASN A 124 7.11 7.64 14.33
N VAL A 125 6.78 6.35 14.38
CA VAL A 125 7.67 5.27 14.83
C VAL A 125 7.54 4.11 13.85
N ILE A 126 8.47 4.00 12.90
CA ILE A 126 8.54 2.82 12.04
C ILE A 126 8.96 1.62 12.88
N ASP A 127 8.09 0.62 12.93
CA ASP A 127 8.41 -0.71 13.45
C ASP A 127 9.14 -1.51 12.37
N ALA A 128 10.43 -1.74 12.60
CA ALA A 128 11.28 -2.59 11.78
C ALA A 128 11.86 -3.76 12.60
N ILE A 129 11.23 -4.16 13.72
CA ILE A 129 11.65 -5.35 14.47
C ILE A 129 11.61 -6.55 13.51
N ASN A 130 10.47 -6.71 12.81
CA ASN A 130 10.30 -7.64 11.71
C ASN A 130 9.74 -6.88 10.49
N ALA A 131 10.63 -6.35 9.65
CA ALA A 131 10.25 -5.70 8.40
C ALA A 131 9.78 -6.72 7.35
N MET A 132 9.30 -6.28 6.19
CA MET A 132 8.85 -7.19 5.11
C MET A 132 9.32 -6.74 3.71
N GLU A 133 9.87 -7.68 2.95
CA GLU A 133 10.35 -7.48 1.57
C GLU A 133 9.61 -8.39 0.56
N GLY A 134 9.79 -8.15 -0.73
CA GLY A 134 9.19 -8.95 -1.80
C GLY A 134 7.71 -8.65 -2.00
N GLU A 135 6.85 -9.64 -1.77
CA GLU A 135 5.39 -9.45 -1.85
C GLU A 135 4.92 -8.54 -0.69
N HIS A 136 4.13 -7.51 -1.00
CA HIS A 136 3.85 -6.42 -0.07
C HIS A 136 2.77 -6.72 0.99
N ASN A 137 2.07 -7.85 0.91
CA ASN A 137 1.09 -8.30 1.89
C ASN A 137 1.47 -9.62 2.58
N ARG A 138 2.30 -10.46 1.94
CA ARG A 138 2.69 -11.80 2.41
C ARG A 138 4.16 -12.14 2.12
N GLY A 139 4.99 -11.14 1.93
CA GLY A 139 6.41 -11.31 1.67
C GLY A 139 7.17 -11.90 2.86
N PRO A 140 8.40 -12.39 2.64
CA PRO A 140 9.27 -12.83 3.73
C PRO A 140 9.54 -11.70 4.73
N LEU A 141 9.55 -12.09 6.02
CA LEU A 141 9.94 -11.20 7.10
C LEU A 141 11.46 -11.02 7.12
N VAL A 142 11.87 -9.81 7.45
CA VAL A 142 13.25 -9.34 7.53
C VAL A 142 13.49 -8.85 8.95
N PRO A 143 14.08 -9.68 9.83
CA PRO A 143 14.36 -9.27 11.21
C PRO A 143 15.50 -8.25 11.21
N LEU A 144 15.18 -6.99 11.51
CA LEU A 144 16.19 -5.93 11.68
C LEU A 144 16.35 -5.53 13.14
N GLY A 145 15.34 -5.76 13.99
CA GLY A 145 15.43 -5.50 15.42
C GLY A 145 15.58 -4.02 15.78
N LEU A 146 15.05 -3.11 14.95
CA LEU A 146 15.19 -1.66 15.15
C LEU A 146 13.87 -0.91 15.04
N LEU A 147 13.83 0.29 15.61
CA LEU A 147 12.77 1.27 15.47
C LEU A 147 13.36 2.58 14.91
N ILE A 148 12.62 3.25 14.04
CA ILE A 148 13.02 4.58 13.54
C ILE A 148 11.92 5.56 13.95
N ALA A 149 12.28 6.58 14.73
CA ALA A 149 11.29 7.50 15.29
C ALA A 149 11.65 8.96 15.04
N GLY A 150 10.62 9.79 14.86
CA GLY A 150 10.76 11.23 14.67
C GLY A 150 9.43 11.94 14.56
N GLN A 151 9.46 13.28 14.60
CA GLN A 151 8.27 14.12 14.48
C GLN A 151 7.93 14.43 13.02
N ASP A 152 8.94 14.60 12.17
CA ASP A 152 8.76 14.76 10.74
C ASP A 152 8.58 13.38 10.07
N ARG A 153 7.34 13.11 9.64
CA ARG A 153 6.97 11.83 9.00
C ARG A 153 7.67 11.59 7.66
N VAL A 154 7.99 12.66 6.91
CA VAL A 154 8.66 12.54 5.61
C VAL A 154 10.14 12.23 5.86
N ALA A 155 10.76 12.89 6.85
CA ALA A 155 12.13 12.59 7.24
C ALA A 155 12.26 11.15 7.77
N VAL A 156 11.33 10.72 8.62
CA VAL A 156 11.28 9.34 9.13
C VAL A 156 11.12 8.33 7.98
N ASP A 157 10.25 8.61 7.01
CA ASP A 157 10.09 7.76 5.82
C ASP A 157 11.35 7.76 4.93
N ALA A 158 12.06 8.89 4.79
CA ALA A 158 13.30 8.97 4.03
C ALA A 158 14.40 8.11 4.65
N ILE A 159 14.57 8.18 5.97
CA ILE A 159 15.49 7.31 6.73
C ILE A 159 15.05 5.84 6.59
N GLY A 160 13.75 5.55 6.69
CA GLY A 160 13.21 4.20 6.48
C GLY A 160 13.49 3.65 5.09
N CYS A 161 13.33 4.46 4.03
CA CYS A 161 13.65 4.08 2.66
C CYS A 161 15.15 3.79 2.50
N ALA A 162 16.00 4.68 3.00
CA ALA A 162 17.45 4.49 2.96
C ALA A 162 17.87 3.22 3.71
N GLN A 163 17.25 2.92 4.85
CA GLN A 163 17.47 1.68 5.61
C GLN A 163 17.09 0.41 4.82
N MET A 164 16.07 0.49 3.97
CA MET A 164 15.67 -0.58 3.02
C MET A 164 16.53 -0.61 1.74
N GLY A 165 17.57 0.22 1.65
CA GLY A 165 18.41 0.34 0.46
C GLY A 165 17.68 0.96 -0.74
N ILE A 166 16.65 1.76 -0.49
CA ILE A 166 15.86 2.47 -1.50
C ILE A 166 16.24 3.95 -1.42
N ASP A 167 16.62 4.55 -2.55
CA ASP A 167 16.87 5.99 -2.58
C ASP A 167 15.54 6.74 -2.35
N PRO A 168 15.44 7.61 -1.32
CA PRO A 168 14.25 8.43 -1.10
C PRO A 168 13.80 9.23 -2.34
N ALA A 169 14.75 9.63 -3.21
CA ALA A 169 14.46 10.35 -4.46
C ALA A 169 13.72 9.50 -5.51
N ASP A 170 13.77 8.18 -5.38
CA ASP A 170 13.07 7.21 -6.24
C ASP A 170 11.67 6.85 -5.70
N VAL A 171 11.24 7.44 -4.57
CA VAL A 171 9.93 7.20 -3.97
C VAL A 171 8.98 8.36 -4.29
N PRO A 172 8.06 8.23 -5.28
CA PRO A 172 7.25 9.36 -5.74
C PRO A 172 6.32 9.90 -4.66
N LEU A 173 5.76 9.02 -3.82
CA LEU A 173 4.90 9.42 -2.69
C LEU A 173 5.64 10.36 -1.74
N LEU A 174 6.88 10.02 -1.40
CA LEU A 174 7.69 10.76 -0.44
C LEU A 174 8.05 12.15 -0.98
N ARG A 175 8.48 12.21 -2.24
CA ARG A 175 8.75 13.46 -2.95
C ARG A 175 7.52 14.35 -3.06
N MET A 176 6.35 13.77 -3.33
CA MET A 176 5.11 14.53 -3.39
C MET A 176 4.74 15.08 -2.01
N ALA A 177 4.94 14.30 -0.93
CA ALA A 177 4.70 14.75 0.43
C ALA A 177 5.63 15.91 0.82
N ALA A 178 6.93 15.81 0.51
CA ALA A 178 7.89 16.89 0.75
C ALA A 178 7.54 18.17 -0.01
N ARG A 179 7.22 18.06 -1.31
CA ARG A 179 6.76 19.20 -2.14
C ARG A 179 5.48 19.84 -1.63
N ALA A 180 4.63 19.06 -0.95
CA ALA A 180 3.41 19.55 -0.32
C ALA A 180 3.65 20.23 1.05
N GLY A 181 4.92 20.34 1.48
CA GLY A 181 5.30 20.97 2.75
C GLY A 181 5.07 20.10 3.98
N LEU A 182 4.97 18.77 3.81
CA LEU A 182 4.71 17.84 4.91
C LEU A 182 5.99 17.42 5.67
N GLY A 183 7.18 17.73 5.15
CA GLY A 183 8.46 17.44 5.77
C GLY A 183 9.64 17.38 4.79
N GLU A 184 10.80 16.91 5.26
CA GLU A 184 12.07 16.80 4.51
C GLU A 184 12.30 15.39 3.94
N ASP A 185 12.54 15.27 2.62
CA ASP A 185 12.83 13.98 1.96
C ASP A 185 14.32 13.76 1.65
N ARG A 186 15.17 14.77 1.85
CA ARG A 186 16.61 14.70 1.57
C ARG A 186 17.37 14.29 2.82
N LEU A 187 18.10 13.17 2.72
CA LEU A 187 18.95 12.66 3.80
C LEU A 187 19.93 13.71 4.36
N SER A 188 20.46 14.59 3.51
CA SER A 188 21.38 15.66 3.94
C SER A 188 20.75 16.71 4.84
N GLY A 189 19.41 16.82 4.86
CA GLY A 189 18.66 17.73 5.72
C GLY A 189 18.15 17.08 7.01
N ILE A 190 18.47 15.80 7.26
CA ILE A 190 17.94 15.03 8.38
C ILE A 190 19.06 14.75 9.38
N GLU A 191 18.88 15.20 10.62
CA GLU A 191 19.77 14.87 11.73
C GLU A 191 19.37 13.51 12.32
N ILE A 192 20.34 12.60 12.43
CA ILE A 192 20.18 11.29 13.08
C ILE A 192 20.81 11.36 14.46
N ALA A 193 19.98 11.38 15.51
CA ALA A 193 20.44 11.36 16.90
C ALA A 193 20.76 9.94 17.43
N GLY A 194 20.24 8.91 16.75
CA GLY A 194 20.39 7.51 17.13
C GLY A 194 21.58 6.81 16.46
N GLU A 195 21.47 5.50 16.32
CA GLU A 195 22.46 4.67 15.64
C GLU A 195 22.58 5.05 14.15
N PRO A 196 23.77 4.91 13.54
CA PRO A 196 23.94 5.15 12.12
C PRO A 196 23.13 4.14 11.29
N LEU A 197 22.69 4.58 10.11
CA LEU A 197 22.03 3.71 9.13
C LEU A 197 22.91 2.49 8.80
N GLN A 198 22.27 1.33 8.73
CA GLN A 198 22.90 0.09 8.25
C GLN A 198 22.06 -0.46 7.09
N PRO A 199 22.11 0.17 5.90
CA PRO A 199 21.20 -0.16 4.81
C PRO A 199 21.27 -1.64 4.42
N ARG A 200 20.10 -2.25 4.27
CA ARG A 200 19.95 -3.58 3.65
C ARG A 200 19.11 -3.40 2.39
N ARG A 201 19.58 -3.87 1.24
CA ARG A 201 18.80 -3.85 0.00
C ARG A 201 17.62 -4.82 0.10
N PHE A 202 16.41 -4.28 0.16
CA PHE A 202 15.19 -5.09 0.13
C PHE A 202 14.87 -5.55 -1.30
N VAL A 203 14.25 -6.73 -1.43
CA VAL A 203 13.65 -7.18 -2.69
C VAL A 203 12.37 -6.39 -2.92
N LEU A 204 12.28 -5.68 -4.04
CA LEU A 204 11.05 -4.96 -4.40
C LEU A 204 9.98 -5.92 -4.97
N PRO A 205 8.68 -5.57 -4.93
CA PRO A 205 7.62 -6.42 -5.47
C PRO A 205 7.83 -6.81 -6.92
N GLN A 206 8.28 -5.89 -7.78
CA GLN A 206 8.56 -6.21 -9.18
C GLN A 206 9.72 -7.21 -9.32
N GLU A 207 10.77 -7.08 -8.52
CA GLU A 207 11.88 -8.03 -8.50
C GLU A 207 11.42 -9.40 -8.01
N HIS A 208 10.49 -9.44 -7.04
CA HIS A 208 9.89 -10.67 -6.56
C HIS A 208 9.06 -11.37 -7.65
N ILE A 209 8.21 -10.64 -8.38
CA ILE A 209 7.45 -11.18 -9.53
C ILE A 209 8.41 -11.81 -10.54
N ASN A 210 9.45 -11.08 -10.95
CA ASN A 210 10.39 -11.56 -11.96
C ASN A 210 11.12 -12.83 -11.51
N ARG A 211 11.33 -13.02 -10.20
CA ARG A 211 11.93 -14.25 -9.64
C ARG A 211 10.95 -15.41 -9.58
N VAL A 212 9.69 -15.15 -9.23
CA VAL A 212 8.65 -16.19 -9.07
C VAL A 212 8.09 -16.63 -10.42
N TYR A 213 7.98 -15.70 -11.38
CA TYR A 213 7.43 -15.92 -12.72
C TYR A 213 8.43 -15.46 -13.79
N PRO A 214 9.57 -16.14 -13.95
CA PRO A 214 10.62 -15.73 -14.90
C PRO A 214 10.19 -15.84 -16.37
N ASP A 215 9.12 -16.57 -16.65
CA ASP A 215 8.47 -16.74 -17.95
C ASP A 215 7.30 -15.76 -18.18
N LEU A 216 7.06 -14.83 -17.27
CA LEU A 216 6.01 -13.81 -17.39
C LEU A 216 6.58 -12.49 -17.90
N GLU A 217 6.13 -12.06 -19.07
CA GLU A 217 6.36 -10.72 -19.58
C GLU A 217 5.17 -9.82 -19.23
N ILE A 218 5.45 -8.64 -18.68
CA ILE A 218 4.45 -7.62 -18.33
C ILE A 218 4.74 -6.35 -19.13
N ASP A 219 3.87 -6.03 -20.08
CA ASP A 219 3.83 -4.74 -20.76
C ASP A 219 2.99 -3.75 -19.93
N ASP A 220 3.68 -2.99 -19.08
CA ASP A 220 3.10 -1.89 -18.30
C ASP A 220 3.16 -0.57 -19.09
N GLY A 221 2.22 -0.42 -20.01
CA GLY A 221 2.06 0.78 -20.81
C GLY A 221 1.31 1.88 -20.06
N ASP A 222 1.87 2.36 -18.95
CA ASP A 222 1.28 3.42 -18.12
C ASP A 222 -0.04 2.97 -17.45
N ALA A 223 0.01 1.80 -16.82
CA ALA A 223 -1.14 1.27 -16.10
C ALA A 223 -1.42 2.06 -14.83
N CYS A 224 -2.72 2.30 -14.56
CA CYS A 224 -3.11 2.92 -13.31
C CYS A 224 -2.78 1.99 -12.13
N THR A 225 -2.59 2.59 -10.95
CA THR A 225 -2.25 1.87 -9.72
C THR A 225 -3.25 0.77 -9.36
N ALA A 226 -4.50 0.92 -9.81
CA ALA A 226 -5.58 -0.01 -9.53
C ALA A 226 -5.51 -1.26 -10.43
N CYS A 227 -5.17 -1.12 -11.72
CA CYS A 227 -4.96 -2.26 -12.62
C CYS A 227 -3.69 -3.03 -12.27
N ARG A 228 -2.60 -2.33 -11.87
CA ARG A 228 -1.40 -2.98 -11.34
C ARG A 228 -1.74 -3.82 -10.10
N ALA A 229 -2.48 -3.25 -9.14
CA ALA A 229 -2.91 -3.98 -7.96
C ALA A 229 -3.77 -5.21 -8.29
N ALA A 230 -4.70 -5.09 -9.26
CA ALA A 230 -5.50 -6.21 -9.72
C ALA A 230 -4.66 -7.32 -10.37
N LEU A 231 -3.65 -6.96 -11.16
CA LEU A 231 -2.70 -7.94 -11.72
C LEU A 231 -1.90 -8.64 -10.63
N MET A 232 -1.39 -7.90 -9.65
CA MET A 232 -0.66 -8.46 -8.51
C MET A 232 -1.52 -9.46 -7.72
N ASP A 233 -2.75 -9.08 -7.37
CA ASP A 233 -3.70 -9.95 -6.68
C ASP A 233 -4.05 -11.18 -7.54
N GLY A 234 -4.23 -10.97 -8.85
CA GLY A 234 -4.48 -12.03 -9.81
C GLY A 234 -3.35 -13.05 -9.89
N LEU A 235 -2.10 -12.59 -10.00
CA LEU A 235 -0.90 -13.45 -10.01
C LEU A 235 -0.78 -14.23 -8.72
N PHE A 236 -1.02 -13.57 -7.59
CA PHE A 236 -1.01 -14.20 -6.28
C PHE A 236 -2.03 -15.34 -6.18
N VAL A 237 -3.29 -15.08 -6.55
CA VAL A 237 -4.36 -16.09 -6.50
C VAL A 237 -4.13 -17.21 -7.53
N ALA A 238 -3.63 -16.88 -8.72
CA ALA A 238 -3.33 -17.87 -9.75
C ALA A 238 -2.17 -18.80 -9.34
N GLY A 239 -1.15 -18.25 -8.66
CA GLY A 239 0.02 -19.00 -8.22
C GLY A 239 0.65 -19.83 -9.34
N ASN A 240 0.99 -21.08 -9.04
CA ASN A 240 1.53 -22.05 -10.03
C ASN A 240 0.46 -22.56 -11.02
N GLY A 241 -0.81 -22.19 -10.87
CA GLY A 241 -1.88 -22.51 -11.81
C GLY A 241 -1.94 -21.59 -13.02
N ARG A 242 -1.17 -20.49 -13.03
CA ARG A 242 -1.06 -19.56 -14.16
C ARG A 242 -0.55 -20.30 -15.41
N ARG A 243 -1.20 -20.03 -16.55
CA ARG A 243 -0.80 -20.50 -17.89
C ARG A 243 -0.36 -19.38 -18.82
N VAL A 244 -0.81 -18.15 -18.56
CA VAL A 244 -0.48 -16.96 -19.37
C VAL A 244 0.96 -16.52 -19.15
N THR A 245 1.75 -16.39 -20.22
CA THR A 245 3.16 -15.95 -20.21
C THR A 245 3.35 -14.48 -20.59
N SER A 246 2.33 -13.81 -21.13
CA SER A 246 2.40 -12.39 -21.50
C SER A 246 1.13 -11.65 -21.08
N VAL A 247 1.29 -10.52 -20.41
CA VAL A 247 0.19 -9.66 -19.92
C VAL A 247 0.46 -8.22 -20.35
N ALA A 248 -0.58 -7.53 -20.83
CA ALA A 248 -0.51 -6.12 -21.17
C ALA A 248 -1.57 -5.32 -20.40
N LEU A 249 -1.18 -4.18 -19.85
CA LEU A 249 -2.05 -3.28 -19.08
C LEU A 249 -1.62 -1.82 -19.22
N GLY A 250 -2.60 -0.91 -19.21
CA GLY A 250 -2.36 0.53 -19.30
C GLY A 250 -2.63 1.13 -20.67
N VAL A 251 -2.84 2.45 -20.72
CA VAL A 251 -3.34 3.16 -21.92
C VAL A 251 -2.37 3.17 -23.10
N LYS A 252 -1.07 2.99 -22.85
CA LYS A 252 0.01 3.00 -23.83
C LYS A 252 0.57 1.60 -24.11
N ALA A 253 -0.06 0.55 -23.58
CA ALA A 253 0.43 -0.81 -23.82
C ALA A 253 0.26 -1.19 -25.29
N ASP A 254 1.19 -1.98 -25.80
CA ASP A 254 1.23 -2.56 -27.13
C ASP A 254 1.33 -4.10 -27.01
N PRO A 255 0.18 -4.78 -26.78
CA PRO A 255 0.17 -6.19 -26.42
C PRO A 255 0.79 -7.06 -27.52
N ALA A 256 1.69 -7.96 -27.12
CA ALA A 256 2.18 -9.01 -28.01
C ALA A 256 1.03 -9.97 -28.41
N PRO A 257 1.10 -10.64 -29.59
CA PRO A 257 0.09 -11.61 -29.99
C PRO A 257 -0.16 -12.67 -28.92
N GLY A 258 -1.42 -12.86 -28.55
CA GLY A 258 -1.83 -13.83 -27.52
C GLY A 258 -1.66 -13.36 -26.07
N ALA A 259 -1.15 -12.14 -25.84
CA ALA A 259 -1.06 -11.57 -24.49
C ALA A 259 -2.44 -11.38 -23.87
N LEU A 260 -2.54 -11.61 -22.56
CA LEU A 260 -3.73 -11.29 -21.78
C LEU A 260 -3.82 -9.78 -21.57
N VAL A 261 -4.91 -9.18 -22.06
CA VAL A 261 -5.16 -7.75 -21.97
C VAL A 261 -6.01 -7.41 -20.75
N VAL A 262 -5.53 -6.53 -19.86
CA VAL A 262 -6.20 -6.23 -18.59
C VAL A 262 -6.74 -4.80 -18.55
N GLY A 263 -8.07 -4.67 -18.51
CA GLY A 263 -8.79 -3.43 -18.25
C GLY A 263 -9.36 -2.71 -19.48
N ASN A 264 -10.32 -1.81 -19.21
CA ASN A 264 -11.13 -1.13 -20.24
C ASN A 264 -10.33 -0.18 -21.15
N CYS A 265 -9.18 0.31 -20.68
CA CYS A 265 -8.29 1.18 -21.47
C CYS A 265 -7.72 0.47 -22.71
N LEU A 266 -7.72 -0.86 -22.73
CA LEU A 266 -7.22 -1.67 -23.84
C LEU A 266 -8.34 -2.33 -24.66
N ARG A 267 -9.58 -1.81 -24.56
CA ARG A 267 -10.75 -2.33 -25.28
C ARG A 267 -10.56 -2.47 -26.79
N LYS A 268 -9.71 -1.64 -27.39
CA LYS A 268 -9.34 -1.72 -28.81
C LYS A 268 -8.69 -3.06 -29.21
N PHE A 269 -8.09 -3.79 -28.27
CA PHE A 269 -7.42 -5.08 -28.50
C PHE A 269 -8.30 -6.30 -28.17
N TRP A 270 -9.43 -6.13 -27.50
CA TRP A 270 -10.32 -7.24 -27.09
C TRP A 270 -10.82 -8.14 -28.24
N PRO A 271 -11.06 -7.64 -29.47
CA PRO A 271 -11.47 -8.51 -30.59
C PRO A 271 -10.40 -9.52 -31.02
N THR A 272 -9.13 -9.30 -30.67
CA THR A 272 -7.99 -10.11 -31.12
C THR A 272 -7.18 -10.72 -29.98
N HIS A 273 -7.51 -10.41 -28.72
CA HIS A 273 -6.77 -10.86 -27.55
C HIS A 273 -7.71 -11.37 -26.45
N PRO A 274 -7.30 -12.39 -25.68
CA PRO A 274 -7.94 -12.71 -24.41
C PRO A 274 -7.90 -11.48 -23.50
N HIS A 275 -8.99 -11.20 -22.78
CA HIS A 275 -9.08 -9.97 -22.00
C HIS A 275 -9.83 -10.12 -20.68
N VAL A 276 -9.57 -9.18 -19.77
CA VAL A 276 -10.30 -9.01 -18.52
C VAL A 276 -10.92 -7.62 -18.49
N GLU A 277 -12.25 -7.55 -18.51
CA GLU A 277 -13.00 -6.31 -18.41
C GLU A 277 -12.93 -5.71 -16.99
N GLY A 278 -12.75 -4.39 -16.91
CA GLY A 278 -12.86 -3.61 -15.67
C GLY A 278 -12.06 -2.31 -15.65
N CYS A 279 -12.39 -1.42 -14.71
CA CYS A 279 -11.67 -0.16 -14.47
C CYS A 279 -11.55 0.16 -12.95
N PRO A 280 -10.68 -0.55 -12.21
CA PRO A 280 -9.93 -1.74 -12.63
C PRO A 280 -10.80 -3.02 -12.60
N PRO A 281 -10.36 -4.11 -13.24
CA PRO A 281 -10.92 -5.44 -13.00
C PRO A 281 -10.66 -5.91 -11.56
N SER A 282 -11.40 -6.92 -11.10
CA SER A 282 -11.12 -7.57 -9.81
C SER A 282 -9.93 -8.52 -9.94
N GLY A 283 -9.12 -8.66 -8.88
CA GLY A 283 -7.99 -9.60 -8.89
C GLY A 283 -8.42 -11.05 -9.09
N HIS A 284 -9.60 -11.45 -8.61
CA HIS A 284 -10.18 -12.78 -8.88
C HIS A 284 -10.49 -13.00 -10.37
N ALA A 285 -11.01 -11.98 -11.06
CA ALA A 285 -11.25 -12.07 -12.51
C ALA A 285 -9.92 -12.18 -13.27
N VAL A 286 -8.90 -11.42 -12.84
CA VAL A 286 -7.55 -11.52 -13.40
C VAL A 286 -6.95 -12.91 -13.15
N ALA A 287 -7.07 -13.45 -11.94
CA ALA A 287 -6.60 -14.80 -11.59
C ALA A 287 -7.23 -15.88 -12.47
N ALA A 288 -8.56 -15.83 -12.64
CA ALA A 288 -9.28 -16.77 -13.49
C ALA A 288 -8.78 -16.71 -14.94
N ALA A 289 -8.54 -15.52 -15.47
CA ALA A 289 -8.01 -15.35 -16.83
C ALA A 289 -6.55 -15.82 -16.95
N LEU A 290 -5.71 -15.54 -15.95
CA LEU A 290 -4.33 -16.03 -15.88
C LEU A 290 -4.25 -17.57 -15.90
N CYS A 291 -5.23 -18.26 -15.30
CA CYS A 291 -5.29 -19.72 -15.25
C CYS A 291 -5.90 -20.38 -16.51
N ARG A 292 -6.82 -19.72 -17.23
CA ARG A 292 -7.46 -20.29 -18.43
C ARG A 292 -6.47 -20.46 -19.60
N GLY A 293 -5.53 -19.53 -19.75
CA GLY A 293 -4.67 -19.47 -20.94
C GLY A 293 -5.34 -18.67 -22.07
N GLY A 294 -4.54 -18.16 -23.00
CA GLY A 294 -5.01 -17.18 -24.00
C GLY A 294 -5.94 -17.70 -25.10
N ASP A 295 -6.21 -19.00 -25.14
CA ASP A 295 -6.91 -19.68 -26.24
C ASP A 295 -8.40 -19.99 -25.96
N GLU A 296 -8.93 -19.63 -24.79
CA GLU A 296 -10.35 -19.81 -24.44
C GLU A 296 -11.09 -18.45 -24.42
N THR A 297 -11.47 -17.98 -25.61
CA THR A 297 -12.54 -16.97 -25.81
C THR A 297 -13.82 -17.63 -26.27
#